data_AF-A0A679J0I4-F1
#
_entry.id   AF-A0A679J0I4-F1
#
_cell.length_a   1.000
_cell.length_b   1.000
_cell.length_c   1.000
_cell.angle_alpha   90.00
_cell.angle_beta   90.00
_cell.angle_gamma   90.00
#
_symmetry.space_group_name_H-M   'P 1'
#
loop_
_entity.id
_entity.type
_entity.pdbx_description
1 polymer ?
#
loop_
_entity_poly.entity_id
_entity_poly.type
_entity_poly.pdbx_seq_one_letter_code
_entity_poly.pdbx_strand_id
1 'polypeptide(L)'
;MPKTHMIGIIPHVLQEGMFRAAIEKLGADHIKVISPRSATFDEIESVIRDIMSCEEIVSTSLHGLIVSHAYGIPCQSLRVTSDLKNAGDSFKMRDYKLSSGLDDPALGVPPRFTT
;
A
#
# COMPACT_ATOMS: atom_id res chain seq x y z
N MET A 1 -0.96 -18.83 1.07
CA MET A 1 -2.40 -18.51 0.87
C MET A 1 -2.67 -18.47 -0.62
N PRO A 2 -3.85 -18.89 -1.11
CA PRO A 2 -4.22 -18.69 -2.51
C PRO A 2 -4.23 -17.19 -2.82
N LYS A 3 -3.73 -16.82 -4.00
CA LYS A 3 -3.81 -15.45 -4.50
C LYS A 3 -5.23 -15.21 -5.03
N THR A 4 -5.87 -14.15 -4.55
CA THR A 4 -7.25 -13.79 -4.91
C THR A 4 -7.36 -12.38 -5.50
N HIS A 5 -6.35 -11.55 -5.29
CA HIS A 5 -6.29 -10.19 -5.83
C HIS A 5 -4.93 -9.98 -6.50
N MET A 6 -4.92 -9.25 -7.62
CA MET A 6 -3.67 -8.89 -8.28
C MET A 6 -2.91 -7.86 -7.43
N ILE A 7 -3.61 -6.81 -6.99
CA ILE A 7 -2.99 -5.70 -6.27
C ILE A 7 -3.67 -5.50 -4.91
N GLY A 8 -2.88 -5.41 -3.85
CA GLY A 8 -3.32 -4.89 -2.56
C GLY A 8 -2.85 -3.45 -2.35
N ILE A 9 -3.75 -2.55 -1.97
CA ILE A 9 -3.42 -1.17 -1.59
C ILE A 9 -3.47 -1.07 -0.07
N ILE A 10 -2.35 -0.74 0.56
CA ILE A 10 -2.29 -0.48 2.02
C ILE A 10 -2.08 1.03 2.23
N PRO A 11 -3.15 1.81 2.42
CA PRO A 11 -3.05 3.24 2.60
C PRO A 11 -2.62 3.61 4.02
N HIS A 12 -1.98 4.77 4.17
CA HIS A 12 -1.94 5.48 5.43
C HIS A 12 -3.36 5.79 5.90
N VAL A 13 -3.60 5.77 7.21
CA VAL A 13 -4.95 5.86 7.79
C VAL A 13 -5.75 7.08 7.30
N LEU A 14 -5.08 8.21 7.08
CA LEU A 14 -5.69 9.45 6.60
C LEU A 14 -6.07 9.42 5.10
N GLN A 15 -5.56 8.46 4.34
CA GLN A 15 -5.77 8.33 2.89
C GLN A 15 -6.70 7.16 2.55
N GLU A 16 -7.09 6.33 3.52
CA GLU A 16 -7.89 5.14 3.24
C GLU A 16 -9.23 5.48 2.55
N GLY A 17 -9.91 6.52 3.02
CA GLY A 17 -11.19 6.94 2.45
C GLY A 17 -11.09 7.29 0.96
N MET A 18 -10.03 7.98 0.53
CA MET A 18 -9.85 8.32 -0.89
C MET A 18 -9.56 7.09 -1.76
N PHE A 19 -8.77 6.13 -1.28
CA PHE A 19 -8.49 4.90 -2.03
C PHE A 19 -9.73 4.01 -2.13
N ARG A 20 -10.49 3.85 -1.04
CA ARG A 20 -11.74 3.08 -1.08
C ARG A 20 -12.73 3.66 -2.08
N ALA A 21 -12.98 4.97 -2.01
CA ALA A 21 -13.90 5.64 -2.93
C ALA A 21 -13.43 5.54 -4.40
N ALA A 22 -12.12 5.62 -4.66
CA ALA A 22 -11.58 5.50 -6.00
C ALA A 22 -11.74 4.07 -6.58
N ILE A 23 -11.43 3.05 -5.79
CA ILE A 23 -11.54 1.64 -6.21
C ILE A 23 -12.99 1.22 -6.37
N GLU A 24 -13.88 1.64 -5.48
CA GLU A 24 -15.33 1.42 -5.60
C GLU A 24 -15.88 2.03 -6.88
N LYS A 25 -15.51 3.29 -7.19
CA LYS A 25 -15.91 3.95 -8.44
C LYS A 25 -15.39 3.22 -9.68
N LEU A 26 -14.19 2.64 -9.61
CA LEU A 26 -13.58 1.92 -10.73
C LEU A 26 -14.20 0.52 -10.94
N GLY A 27 -14.86 -0.06 -9.93
CA GLY A 27 -15.36 -1.43 -9.99
C GLY A 27 -14.23 -2.45 -10.14
N ALA A 28 -13.06 -2.18 -9.54
CA ALA A 28 -11.86 -2.99 -9.73
C ALA A 28 -11.78 -4.13 -8.71
N ASP A 29 -12.53 -5.21 -8.94
CA ASP A 29 -12.60 -6.38 -8.04
C ASP A 29 -11.25 -7.11 -7.87
N HIS A 30 -10.32 -6.90 -8.79
CA HIS A 30 -8.95 -7.44 -8.72
C HIS A 30 -8.03 -6.64 -7.77
N ILE A 31 -8.52 -5.54 -7.18
CA ILE A 31 -7.78 -4.67 -6.26
C ILE A 31 -8.41 -4.70 -4.87
N LYS A 32 -7.61 -4.97 -3.84
CA LYS A 32 -8.05 -4.95 -2.45
C LYS A 32 -7.49 -3.74 -1.69
N VAL A 33 -8.35 -2.93 -1.07
CA VAL A 33 -7.90 -1.90 -0.11
C VAL A 33 -7.85 -2.48 1.30
N ILE A 34 -6.64 -2.59 1.86
CA ILE A 34 -6.35 -3.26 3.13
C ILE A 34 -6.04 -2.22 4.20
N SER A 35 -6.85 -2.17 5.26
CA SER A 35 -6.60 -1.28 6.39
C SER A 35 -5.48 -1.84 7.26
N PRO A 36 -4.39 -1.07 7.55
CA PRO A 36 -3.39 -1.50 8.51
C PRO A 36 -3.81 -1.23 9.97
N ARG A 37 -5.03 -0.72 10.22
CA ARG A 37 -5.55 -0.53 11.59
C ARG A 37 -6.06 -1.86 12.14
N SER A 38 -5.55 -2.22 13.31
CA SER A 38 -5.97 -3.39 14.10
C SER A 38 -5.88 -3.04 15.58
N ALA A 39 -6.84 -3.53 16.36
CA ALA A 39 -6.95 -3.39 17.81
C ALA A 39 -6.80 -4.73 18.54
N THR A 40 -6.85 -5.86 17.83
CA THR A 40 -6.73 -7.21 18.39
C THR A 40 -5.73 -8.07 17.59
N PHE A 41 -5.26 -9.16 18.19
CA PHE A 41 -4.40 -10.12 17.48
C PHE A 41 -5.10 -10.75 16.28
N ASP A 42 -6.39 -11.10 16.41
CA ASP A 42 -7.17 -11.68 15.31
C ASP A 42 -7.30 -10.72 14.13
N GLU A 43 -7.44 -9.42 14.40
CA GLU A 43 -7.44 -8.37 13.37
C GLU A 43 -6.08 -8.23 12.70
N ILE A 44 -4.98 -8.30 13.46
CA ILE A 44 -3.62 -8.28 12.89
C ILE A 44 -3.43 -9.47 11.95
N GLU A 45 -3.81 -10.67 12.38
CA GLU A 45 -3.74 -11.84 11.52
C GLU A 45 -4.61 -11.69 10.27
N SER A 46 -5.79 -11.09 10.40
CA SER A 46 -6.66 -10.83 9.25
C SER A 46 -5.98 -9.91 8.24
N VAL A 47 -5.31 -8.85 8.69
CA VAL A 47 -4.52 -7.96 7.81
C VAL A 47 -3.41 -8.74 7.11
N ILE A 48 -2.69 -9.60 7.83
CA ILE A 48 -1.63 -10.43 7.25
C ILE A 48 -2.21 -11.39 6.19
N ARG A 49 -3.35 -12.03 6.46
CA ARG A 49 -4.04 -12.89 5.49
C ARG A 49 -4.43 -12.13 4.24
N ASP A 50 -4.93 -10.90 4.39
CA ASP A 50 -5.28 -10.03 3.28
C ASP A 50 -4.05 -9.66 2.43
N ILE A 51 -2.93 -9.31 3.06
CA ILE A 51 -1.66 -9.01 2.37
C ILE A 51 -1.18 -10.24 1.60
N MET A 52 -1.17 -11.42 2.23
CA MET A 52 -0.71 -12.66 1.61
C MET A 52 -1.61 -13.14 0.46
N SER A 53 -2.87 -12.67 0.40
CA SER A 53 -3.82 -12.96 -0.68
C SER A 53 -3.60 -12.13 -1.95
N CYS A 54 -2.74 -11.12 -1.92
CA CYS A 54 -2.42 -10.26 -3.06
C CYS A 54 -1.14 -10.71 -3.76
N GLU A 55 -1.05 -10.58 -5.09
CA GLU A 55 0.19 -10.89 -5.83
C GLU A 55 1.28 -9.84 -5.55
N GLU A 56 0.90 -8.56 -5.56
CA GLU A 56 1.76 -7.42 -5.26
C GLU A 56 1.03 -6.39 -4.40
N ILE A 57 1.80 -5.54 -3.71
CA ILE A 57 1.29 -4.50 -2.82
C ILE A 57 1.77 -3.12 -3.28
N VAL A 58 0.89 -2.14 -3.16
CA VAL A 58 1.23 -0.72 -3.25
C VAL A 58 0.87 -0.06 -1.92
N SER A 59 1.79 0.69 -1.31
CA SER A 59 1.55 1.23 0.04
C SER A 59 1.96 2.68 0.21
N THR A 60 1.06 3.48 0.79
CA THR A 60 1.38 4.80 1.35
C THR A 60 1.68 4.73 2.85
N SER A 61 1.70 3.52 3.43
CA SER A 61 1.94 3.24 4.85
C SER A 61 3.28 2.52 5.06
N LEU A 62 4.10 3.02 5.99
CA LEU A 62 5.35 2.33 6.34
C LEU A 62 5.09 0.91 6.87
N HIS A 63 4.04 0.71 7.68
CA HIS A 63 3.68 -0.62 8.18
C HIS A 63 3.30 -1.56 7.04
N GLY A 64 2.59 -1.06 6.03
CA GLY A 64 2.25 -1.85 4.85
C GLY A 64 3.48 -2.33 4.10
N LEU A 65 4.46 -1.43 3.89
CA LEU A 65 5.73 -1.75 3.26
C LEU A 65 6.53 -2.80 4.06
N ILE A 66 6.71 -2.59 5.37
CA ILE A 66 7.46 -3.49 6.25
C ILE A 66 6.83 -4.89 6.29
N VAL A 67 5.52 -4.97 6.53
CA VAL A 67 4.83 -6.26 6.66
C VAL A 67 4.83 -7.02 5.34
N SER A 68 4.64 -6.33 4.21
CA SER A 68 4.69 -6.99 2.89
C SER A 68 6.06 -7.61 2.63
N HIS A 69 7.14 -6.88 2.88
CA HIS A 69 8.50 -7.41 2.73
C HIS A 69 8.79 -8.57 3.69
N ALA A 70 8.35 -8.48 4.95
CA ALA A 70 8.54 -9.54 5.94
C ALA A 70 7.90 -10.87 5.52
N TYR A 71 6.78 -10.82 4.79
CA TYR A 71 6.08 -11.99 4.25
C TYR A 71 6.46 -12.33 2.79
N GLY A 72 7.48 -11.68 2.24
CA GLY A 72 7.98 -11.96 0.88
C GLY A 72 7.01 -11.54 -0.23
N ILE A 73 6.11 -10.60 0.03
CA ILE A 73 5.20 -10.05 -0.98
C ILE A 73 5.84 -8.80 -1.61
N PRO A 74 6.01 -8.74 -2.94
CA PRO A 74 6.51 -7.53 -3.62
C PRO A 74 5.70 -6.31 -3.22
N CYS A 75 6.38 -5.21 -2.87
CA CYS A 75 5.72 -4.00 -2.41
C CYS A 75 6.39 -2.75 -2.94
N GLN A 76 5.59 -1.87 -3.53
CA GLN A 76 6.04 -0.57 -4.02
C GLN A 76 5.49 0.55 -3.13
N SER A 77 6.36 1.49 -2.74
CA SER A 77 5.90 2.68 -2.03
C SER A 77 5.15 3.64 -2.95
N LEU A 78 4.11 4.26 -2.42
CA LEU A 78 3.23 5.19 -3.13
C LEU A 78 3.20 6.54 -2.39
N ARG A 79 3.29 7.62 -3.15
CA ARG A 79 3.22 8.99 -2.66
C ARG A 79 2.06 9.72 -3.31
N VAL A 80 1.11 10.16 -2.49
CA VAL A 80 0.07 11.09 -2.92
C VAL A 80 0.68 12.49 -3.01
N THR A 81 0.81 13.04 -4.21
CA THR A 81 1.48 14.32 -4.49
C THR A 81 1.00 14.93 -5.81
N SER A 82 0.99 16.27 -5.90
CA SER A 82 0.79 16.97 -7.18
C SER A 82 2.04 16.99 -8.06
N ASP A 83 3.22 16.83 -7.46
CA ASP A 83 4.49 16.71 -8.19
C ASP A 83 4.78 15.22 -8.48
N LEU A 84 4.13 14.71 -9.53
CA LEU A 84 4.24 13.30 -9.91
C LEU A 84 5.64 12.91 -10.37
N LYS A 85 6.38 13.83 -10.98
CA LYS A 85 7.73 13.57 -11.53
C LYS A 85 8.77 13.44 -10.44
N ASN A 86 8.61 14.19 -9.35
CA ASN A 86 9.52 14.16 -8.20
C ASN A 86 8.90 13.45 -7.00
N ALA A 87 8.03 12.46 -7.26
CA ALA A 87 7.42 11.66 -6.20
C ALA A 87 8.50 10.92 -5.41
N GLY A 88 8.76 11.40 -4.20
CA GLY A 88 9.70 10.80 -3.26
C GLY A 88 8.98 10.14 -2.08
N ASP A 89 9.65 9.19 -1.46
CA ASP A 89 9.22 8.64 -0.19
C ASP A 89 9.22 9.69 0.93
N SER A 90 8.43 9.43 1.96
CA SER A 90 8.63 10.12 3.23
C SER A 90 9.98 9.71 3.84
N PHE A 91 10.56 10.57 4.69
CA PHE A 91 11.84 10.29 5.36
C PHE A 91 11.88 8.86 5.96
N LYS A 92 10.86 8.49 6.74
CA LYS A 92 10.75 7.16 7.37
C LYS A 92 10.71 5.99 6.38
N MET A 93 10.08 6.17 5.22
CA MET A 93 9.99 5.13 4.20
C MET A 93 11.30 4.99 3.45
N ARG A 94 11.94 6.13 3.13
CA ARG A 94 13.28 6.16 2.53
C ARG A 94 14.30 5.48 3.44
N ASP A 95 14.34 5.83 4.72
CA ASP A 95 15.28 5.24 5.69
C ASP A 95 15.11 3.72 5.78
N TYR A 96 13.87 3.24 5.88
CA TYR A 96 13.59 1.80 5.89
C TYR A 96 14.05 1.11 4.60
N LYS A 97 13.72 1.66 3.43
CA LYS A 97 14.12 1.06 2.15
C LYS A 97 15.64 0.99 2.02
N LEU A 98 16.34 2.08 2.31
CA LEU A 98 17.81 2.10 2.30
C LEU A 98 18.41 1.10 3.29
N SER A 99 17.85 0.98 4.50
CA SER A 99 18.29 -0.02 5.48
C SER A 99 18.07 -1.48 5.03
N SER A 100 17.13 -1.68 4.10
CA SER A 100 16.80 -2.97 3.50
C SER A 100 17.48 -3.20 2.13
N GLY A 101 18.40 -2.31 1.72
CA GLY A 101 19.11 -2.40 0.45
C GLY A 101 18.30 -1.99 -0.79
N LEU A 102 17.20 -1.25 -0.60
CA LEU A 102 16.31 -0.75 -1.65
C LEU A 102 16.50 0.76 -1.87
N ASP A 103 16.51 1.21 -3.13
CA ASP A 103 16.66 2.62 -3.52
C ASP A 103 15.74 3.00 -4.70
N ASP A 104 14.65 2.27 -4.89
CA ASP A 104 13.61 2.63 -5.87
C ASP A 104 12.89 3.93 -5.44
N PRO A 105 12.40 4.76 -6.37
CA PRO A 105 11.56 5.91 -6.04
C PRO A 105 10.12 5.49 -5.71
N ALA A 106 9.39 6.35 -5.00
CA ALA A 106 7.96 6.13 -4.77
C ALA A 106 7.15 6.39 -6.04
N LEU A 107 6.08 5.63 -6.25
CA LEU A 107 5.11 5.92 -7.30
C LEU A 107 4.30 7.17 -6.94
N GLY A 108 4.24 8.15 -7.86
CA GLY A 108 3.43 9.36 -7.68
C GLY A 108 1.97 9.14 -8.08
N VAL A 109 1.04 9.53 -7.21
CA VAL A 109 -0.41 9.55 -7.51
C VAL A 109 -1.00 10.91 -7.14
N PRO A 110 -1.84 11.52 -8.01
CA PRO A 110 -2.42 12.82 -7.72
C PRO A 110 -3.40 12.76 -6.53
N PRO A 111 -3.54 13.84 -5.74
CA PRO A 111 -4.51 13.88 -4.63
C PRO A 111 -5.96 13.75 -5.07
N ARG A 112 -6.25 14.01 -6.35
CA ARG A 112 -7.56 13.88 -6.97
C ARG A 112 -7.38 13.20 -8.33
N PHE A 113 -8.13 12.12 -8.55
CA PHE A 113 -8.22 11.51 -9.87
C PHE A 113 -9.09 12.37 -10.77
N THR A 114 -8.70 12.50 -12.04
CA THR A 114 -9.54 13.13 -13.07
C THR A 114 -10.76 12.23 -13.33
N THR A 115 -11.91 12.86 -13.55
CA THR A 115 -13.14 12.19 -13.98
C THR A 115 -13.08 11.80 -15.44
#